data_AF-A0A8C4NB58-F1
#
_entry.id   AF-A0A8C4NB58-F1
#
_cell.length_a   1.000
_cell.length_b   1.000
_cell.length_c   1.000
_cell.angle_alpha   90.00
_cell.angle_beta   90.00
_cell.angle_gamma   90.00
#
_symmetry.space_group_name_H-M   'P 1'
#
loop_
_entity.id
_entity.type
_entity.pdbx_description
1 polymer ?
#
loop_
_entity_poly.entity_id
_entity_poly.type
_entity_poly.pdbx_seq_one_letter_code
_entity_poly.pdbx_strand_id
1 'polypeptide(L)'
;MDIVLNFAIHKLRFDIDRIFIYAWSIGGFTATWAAMSYPEIAGLVLDASFDNLVPLALKVMPEGWRSLVVLTVKEHMNLNNCEQLCKYPGPVLLIRRTLDEVISLVPEDPSTNRGNELLMRLMKHRYPNLMVEKSCRVLLGWLAFGKPSDEAKLYSQVVVSEEWCSSTIHDYIEQEGDTYPWALGSDLTDDQKNQMVIFLAKRYMKNVNMSHCTPLPASDFALPKHAGIILSGCADEIAKMQVLMRHPLSVGFFFQMDSNSMLFVSGMLYLVITWWSM
;
A
#
# COMPACT_ATOMS: atom_id res chain seq x y z
N MET A 1 16.41 -5.95 6.73
CA MET A 1 15.85 -6.12 5.36
C MET A 1 16.91 -6.16 4.31
N ASP A 2 17.88 -5.25 4.34
CA ASP A 2 19.02 -5.24 3.41
C ASP A 2 19.68 -6.62 3.20
N ILE A 3 20.04 -7.32 4.27
CA ILE A 3 20.61 -8.67 4.22
C ILE A 3 19.66 -9.69 3.55
N VAL A 4 18.35 -9.55 3.79
CA VAL A 4 17.34 -10.48 3.24
C VAL A 4 17.24 -10.30 1.73
N LEU A 5 17.20 -9.06 1.24
CA LEU A 5 17.19 -8.75 -0.20
C LEU A 5 18.49 -9.19 -0.87
N ASN A 6 19.64 -8.86 -0.27
CA ASN A 6 20.94 -9.31 -0.78
C ASN A 6 21.05 -10.84 -0.83
N PHE A 7 20.49 -11.56 0.15
CA PHE A 7 20.45 -13.01 0.13
C PHE A 7 19.56 -13.53 -1.02
N ALA A 8 18.36 -12.98 -1.18
CA ALA A 8 17.45 -13.30 -2.29
C ALA A 8 18.12 -13.09 -3.66
N ILE A 9 18.73 -11.92 -3.87
CA ILE A 9 19.33 -11.55 -5.16
C ILE A 9 20.61 -12.34 -5.42
N HIS A 10 21.54 -12.38 -4.45
CA HIS A 10 22.89 -12.89 -4.72
C HIS A 10 23.06 -14.38 -4.42
N LYS A 11 22.31 -14.93 -3.46
CA LYS A 11 22.39 -16.36 -3.10
C LYS A 11 21.31 -17.17 -3.77
N LEU A 12 20.07 -16.70 -3.75
CA LEU A 12 18.94 -17.40 -4.37
C LEU A 12 18.73 -17.05 -5.83
N ARG A 13 19.42 -16.01 -6.34
CA ARG A 13 19.42 -15.61 -7.75
C ARG A 13 18.05 -15.14 -8.28
N PHE A 14 17.24 -14.48 -7.43
CA PHE A 14 16.05 -13.80 -7.95
C PHE A 14 16.43 -12.50 -8.64
N ASP A 15 15.77 -12.28 -9.78
CA ASP A 15 15.75 -10.98 -10.42
C ASP A 15 14.98 -10.00 -9.54
N ILE A 16 15.58 -8.85 -9.26
CA ILE A 16 15.03 -7.85 -8.35
C ILE A 16 13.67 -7.33 -8.83
N ASP A 17 13.48 -7.21 -10.15
CA ASP A 17 12.24 -6.79 -10.82
C ASP A 17 11.12 -7.83 -10.77
N ARG A 18 11.36 -8.99 -10.15
CA ARG A 18 10.36 -10.02 -9.83
C ARG A 18 10.06 -10.16 -8.34
N ILE A 19 10.65 -9.31 -7.51
CA ILE A 19 10.47 -9.35 -6.05
C ILE A 19 9.30 -8.44 -5.65
N PHE A 20 8.27 -9.02 -5.05
CA PHE A 20 7.20 -8.28 -4.38
C PHE A 20 7.42 -8.27 -2.87
N ILE A 21 7.34 -7.11 -2.24
CA ILE A 21 7.42 -7.00 -0.79
C ILE A 21 6.00 -6.85 -0.22
N TYR A 22 5.58 -7.82 0.58
CA TYR A 22 4.41 -7.69 1.44
C TYR A 22 4.84 -7.38 2.86
N ALA A 23 4.13 -6.46 3.50
CA ALA A 23 4.32 -6.18 4.90
C ALA A 23 3.02 -5.82 5.60
N TRP A 24 2.95 -6.21 6.87
CA TRP A 24 1.79 -6.01 7.71
C TRP A 24 2.17 -5.19 8.95
N SER A 25 1.33 -4.21 9.31
CA SER A 25 1.48 -3.39 10.51
C SER A 25 2.84 -2.69 10.58
N ILE A 26 3.57 -2.83 11.70
CA ILE A 26 4.90 -2.25 11.90
C ILE A 26 5.93 -2.69 10.84
N GLY A 27 5.72 -3.84 10.19
CA GLY A 27 6.56 -4.29 9.08
C GLY A 27 6.58 -3.30 7.91
N GLY A 28 5.56 -2.44 7.79
CA GLY A 28 5.49 -1.40 6.77
C GLY A 28 6.66 -0.42 6.82
N PHE A 29 7.24 -0.14 7.98
CA PHE A 29 8.45 0.68 8.09
C PHE A 29 9.61 0.03 7.35
N THR A 30 9.89 -1.23 7.64
CA THR A 30 11.04 -1.92 7.03
C THR A 30 10.82 -2.20 5.55
N ALA A 31 9.57 -2.39 5.12
CA ALA A 31 9.22 -2.60 3.72
C ALA A 31 9.28 -1.32 2.89
N THR A 32 8.81 -0.19 3.44
CA THR A 32 8.96 1.11 2.78
C THR A 32 10.42 1.54 2.70
N TRP A 33 11.25 1.19 3.71
CA TRP A 33 12.70 1.37 3.63
C TRP A 33 13.33 0.57 2.48
N ALA A 34 12.92 -0.70 2.36
CA ALA A 34 13.40 -1.57 1.31
C ALA A 34 13.01 -1.05 -0.08
N ALA A 35 11.74 -0.67 -0.26
CA ALA A 35 11.24 -0.12 -1.52
C ALA A 35 11.95 1.20 -1.91
N MET A 36 12.24 2.06 -0.93
CA MET A 36 13.04 3.28 -1.14
C MET A 36 14.48 2.98 -1.58
N SER A 37 15.08 1.92 -1.04
CA SER A 37 16.51 1.61 -1.23
C SER A 37 16.77 0.71 -2.45
N TYR A 38 15.74 -0.03 -2.86
CA TYR A 38 15.73 -0.98 -3.96
C TYR A 38 14.52 -0.66 -4.86
N PRO A 39 14.53 0.47 -5.57
CA PRO A 39 13.38 0.95 -6.35
C PRO A 39 12.99 0.03 -7.51
N GLU A 40 13.86 -0.90 -7.88
CA GLU A 40 13.67 -1.88 -8.96
C GLU A 40 12.79 -3.06 -8.57
N ILE A 41 12.36 -3.17 -7.30
CA ILE A 41 11.44 -4.24 -6.89
C ILE A 41 10.13 -4.20 -7.70
N ALA A 42 9.53 -5.37 -7.92
CA ALA A 42 8.30 -5.51 -8.71
C ALA A 42 7.10 -4.76 -8.11
N GLY A 43 7.05 -4.65 -6.78
CA GLY A 43 5.91 -4.01 -6.11
C GLY A 43 5.95 -4.08 -4.60
N LEU A 44 5.18 -3.18 -3.98
CA LEU A 44 5.01 -3.10 -2.54
C LEU A 44 3.54 -3.24 -2.16
N VAL A 45 3.24 -4.13 -1.21
CA VAL A 45 1.91 -4.29 -0.59
C VAL A 45 2.03 -4.01 0.90
N LEU A 46 1.28 -3.02 1.38
CA LEU A 46 1.22 -2.63 2.79
C LEU A 46 -0.18 -2.95 3.34
N ASP A 47 -0.27 -3.99 4.16
CA ASP A 47 -1.49 -4.36 4.86
C ASP A 47 -1.51 -3.76 6.26
N ALA A 48 -2.62 -3.13 6.63
CA ALA A 48 -2.84 -2.55 7.96
C ALA A 48 -1.64 -1.75 8.49
N SER A 49 -1.03 -0.96 7.61
CA SER A 49 0.14 -0.11 7.94
C SER A 49 -0.31 1.32 8.22
N PHE A 50 0.65 2.17 8.59
CA PHE A 50 0.42 3.55 9.02
C PHE A 50 1.43 4.50 8.37
N ASP A 51 1.14 5.81 8.42
CA ASP A 51 2.00 6.86 7.89
C ASP A 51 3.17 7.22 8.82
N ASN A 52 2.89 7.34 10.12
CA ASN A 52 3.83 7.74 11.16
C ASN A 52 3.39 7.20 12.55
N LEU A 53 4.33 6.88 13.43
CA LEU A 53 4.03 6.26 14.72
C LEU A 53 3.35 7.19 15.75
N VAL A 54 3.63 8.50 15.70
CA VAL A 54 3.21 9.46 16.74
C VAL A 54 1.71 9.42 17.05
N PRO A 55 0.78 9.47 16.06
CA PRO A 55 -0.66 9.41 16.34
C PRO A 55 -1.08 8.12 17.04
N LEU A 56 -0.46 6.99 16.67
CA LEU A 56 -0.73 5.68 17.27
C LEU A 56 -0.20 5.59 18.70
N ALA A 57 0.99 6.13 18.96
CA ALA A 57 1.55 6.19 20.31
C ALA A 57 0.68 7.05 21.24
N LEU A 58 0.24 8.21 20.75
CA LEU A 58 -0.62 9.13 21.52
C LEU A 58 -2.01 8.58 21.81
N LYS A 59 -2.52 7.68 20.96
CA LYS A 59 -3.78 6.96 21.20
C LYS A 59 -3.72 6.04 22.42
N VAL A 60 -2.54 5.46 22.70
CA VAL A 60 -2.36 4.44 23.76
C VAL A 60 -1.85 5.05 25.07
N MET A 61 -1.09 6.14 24.99
CA MET A 61 -0.43 6.73 26.15
C MET A 61 -1.32 7.75 26.89
N PRO A 62 -1.12 7.97 28.21
CA PRO A 62 -1.85 8.98 28.96
C PRO A 62 -1.70 10.40 28.39
N GLU A 63 -2.78 11.18 28.36
CA GLU A 63 -2.79 12.54 27.78
C GLU A 63 -1.74 13.47 28.42
N GLY A 64 -1.51 13.34 29.73
CA GLY A 64 -0.53 14.13 30.46
C GLY A 64 0.93 13.91 30.02
N TRP A 65 1.23 12.85 29.26
CA TRP A 65 2.57 12.53 28.77
C TRP A 65 2.78 12.88 27.30
N ARG A 66 1.81 13.57 26.67
CA ARG A 66 1.85 13.89 25.23
C ARG A 66 3.19 14.43 24.76
N SER A 67 3.73 15.46 25.41
CA SER A 67 4.99 16.10 25.00
C SER A 67 6.18 15.15 25.08
N LEU A 68 6.27 14.35 26.15
CA LEU A 68 7.32 13.34 26.33
C LEU A 68 7.22 12.25 25.26
N VAL A 69 6.01 11.73 25.01
CA VAL A 69 5.77 10.69 23.98
C VAL A 69 6.15 11.21 22.60
N VAL A 70 5.74 12.43 22.24
CA VAL A 70 6.09 13.03 20.94
C VAL A 70 7.61 13.17 20.80
N LEU A 71 8.30 13.66 21.83
CA LEU A 71 9.75 13.82 21.81
C LEU A 71 10.44 12.46 21.64
N THR A 72 10.15 11.50 22.52
CA THR A 72 10.76 10.16 22.50
C THR A 72 10.52 9.44 21.18
N VAL A 73 9.30 9.49 20.64
CA VAL A 73 9.00 8.85 19.35
C VAL A 73 9.80 9.52 18.23
N LYS A 74 9.85 10.85 18.17
CA LYS A 74 10.57 11.56 17.11
C LYS A 74 12.09 11.35 17.18
N GLU A 75 12.67 11.29 18.38
CA GLU A 75 14.12 11.20 18.55
C GLU A 75 14.63 9.76 18.49
N HIS A 76 13.83 8.77 18.90
CA HIS A 76 14.30 7.39 19.08
C HIS A 76 13.52 6.34 18.31
N MET A 77 12.28 6.60 17.88
CA MET A 77 11.42 5.63 17.18
C MET A 77 10.67 6.27 16.01
N ASN A 78 11.38 7.03 15.18
CA ASN A 78 10.80 7.74 14.04
C ASN A 78 10.44 6.78 12.89
N LEU A 79 9.33 6.05 13.05
CA LEU A 79 8.80 5.19 12.00
C LEU A 79 8.04 6.03 10.96
N ASN A 80 8.78 6.59 10.00
CA ASN A 80 8.30 7.53 8.99
C ASN A 80 7.93 6.86 7.66
N ASN A 81 7.13 5.80 7.71
CA ASN A 81 6.74 4.97 6.55
C ASN A 81 6.34 5.81 5.32
N CYS A 82 5.60 6.90 5.54
CA CYS A 82 5.14 7.74 4.46
C CYS A 82 6.27 8.46 3.70
N GLU A 83 7.28 8.98 4.40
CA GLU A 83 8.41 9.68 3.74
C GLU A 83 9.26 8.71 2.94
N GLN A 84 9.40 7.48 3.43
CA GLN A 84 10.07 6.39 2.74
C GLN A 84 9.27 5.95 1.52
N LEU A 85 7.95 5.76 1.68
CA LEU A 85 7.05 5.37 0.60
C LEU A 85 7.03 6.36 -0.56
N CYS A 86 7.07 7.67 -0.28
CA CYS A 86 7.10 8.69 -1.33
C CYS A 86 8.36 8.61 -2.21
N LYS A 87 9.46 8.02 -1.73
CA LYS A 87 10.68 7.85 -2.51
C LYS A 87 10.67 6.61 -3.41
N TYR A 88 9.67 5.73 -3.25
CA TYR A 88 9.55 4.53 -4.07
C TYR A 88 8.72 4.84 -5.33
N PRO A 89 9.31 4.72 -6.54
CA PRO A 89 8.61 5.04 -7.79
C PRO A 89 7.67 3.92 -8.25
N GLY A 90 7.91 2.67 -7.82
CA GLY A 90 7.21 1.50 -8.36
C GLY A 90 5.75 1.32 -7.89
N PRO A 91 5.13 0.17 -8.24
CA PRO A 91 3.75 -0.15 -7.90
C PRO A 91 3.52 -0.31 -6.39
N VAL A 92 2.44 0.30 -5.87
CA VAL A 92 2.05 0.23 -4.44
C VAL A 92 0.60 -0.18 -4.31
N LEU A 93 0.30 -1.07 -3.36
CA LEU A 93 -1.04 -1.37 -2.89
C LEU A 93 -1.11 -1.24 -1.37
N LEU A 94 -2.12 -0.52 -0.89
CA LEU A 94 -2.48 -0.37 0.50
C LEU A 94 -3.70 -1.23 0.78
N ILE A 95 -3.59 -2.17 1.71
CA ILE A 95 -4.74 -2.93 2.19
C ILE A 95 -5.17 -2.30 3.51
N ARG A 96 -6.33 -1.64 3.48
CA ARG A 96 -6.90 -0.98 4.64
C ARG A 96 -7.95 -1.87 5.26
N ARG A 97 -7.71 -2.25 6.50
CA ARG A 97 -8.63 -3.04 7.30
C ARG A 97 -9.65 -2.11 7.96
N THR A 98 -10.93 -2.32 7.69
CA THR A 98 -11.97 -1.35 8.07
C THR A 98 -12.46 -1.51 9.51
N LEU A 99 -12.13 -2.62 10.17
CA LEU A 99 -12.40 -2.86 11.60
C LEU A 99 -11.11 -2.81 12.43
N ASP A 100 -10.07 -2.16 11.92
CA ASP A 100 -8.75 -2.14 12.53
C ASP A 100 -8.72 -1.31 13.81
N GLU A 101 -8.62 -1.99 14.95
CA GLU A 101 -8.59 -1.44 16.29
C GLU A 101 -7.22 -0.88 16.70
N VAL A 102 -6.17 -1.12 15.92
CA VAL A 102 -4.79 -0.68 16.20
C VAL A 102 -4.48 0.58 15.41
N ILE A 103 -4.66 0.53 14.09
CA ILE A 103 -4.28 1.55 13.10
C ILE A 103 -5.32 2.67 12.98
N SER A 104 -6.58 2.42 13.32
CA SER A 104 -7.60 3.48 13.40
C SER A 104 -7.51 4.21 14.73
N LEU A 105 -7.54 5.54 14.73
CA LEU A 105 -7.46 6.29 15.99
C LEU A 105 -8.72 6.11 16.85
N VAL A 106 -9.87 5.99 16.19
CA VAL A 106 -11.15 5.67 16.80
C VAL A 106 -11.59 4.29 16.30
N PRO A 107 -11.86 3.32 17.20
CA PRO A 107 -12.37 2.02 16.80
C PRO A 107 -13.65 2.13 15.96
N GLU A 108 -13.81 1.27 14.96
CA GLU A 108 -14.96 1.23 14.05
C GLU A 108 -15.19 2.51 13.23
N ASP A 109 -14.23 3.44 13.21
CA ASP A 109 -14.24 4.63 12.37
C ASP A 109 -13.11 4.58 11.32
N PRO A 110 -13.40 4.09 10.09
CA PRO A 110 -12.45 4.01 9.00
C PRO A 110 -11.83 5.36 8.62
N SER A 111 -12.52 6.48 8.89
CA SER A 111 -12.03 7.83 8.56
C SER A 111 -10.75 8.16 9.33
N THR A 112 -10.55 7.52 10.50
CA THR A 112 -9.40 7.75 11.38
C THR A 112 -8.26 6.76 11.17
N ASN A 113 -8.38 5.84 10.22
CA ASN A 113 -7.35 4.86 9.89
C ASN A 113 -6.08 5.55 9.38
N ARG A 114 -4.92 5.27 9.97
CA ARG A 114 -3.64 5.89 9.56
C ARG A 114 -3.18 5.51 8.14
N GLY A 115 -3.73 4.44 7.55
CA GLY A 115 -3.56 4.14 6.12
C GLY A 115 -4.14 5.22 5.20
N ASN A 116 -5.12 6.01 5.67
CA ASN A 116 -5.71 7.12 4.91
C ASN A 116 -4.69 8.22 4.66
N GLU A 117 -3.93 8.60 5.70
CA GLU A 117 -2.88 9.61 5.58
C GLU A 117 -1.74 9.13 4.68
N LEU A 118 -1.41 7.83 4.75
CA LEU A 118 -0.42 7.20 3.90
C LEU A 118 -0.81 7.34 2.41
N LEU A 119 -2.08 7.04 2.05
CA LEU A 119 -2.59 7.23 0.70
C LEU A 119 -2.58 8.70 0.29
N MET A 120 -3.10 9.57 1.15
CA MET A 120 -3.23 11.00 0.89
C MET A 120 -1.88 11.64 0.54
N ARG A 121 -0.84 11.33 1.34
CA ARG A 121 0.51 11.85 1.10
C ARG A 121 1.18 11.22 -0.12
N LEU A 122 0.97 9.93 -0.38
CA LEU A 122 1.46 9.28 -1.60
C LEU A 122 0.86 9.94 -2.85
N MET A 123 -0.46 10.15 -2.87
CA MET A 123 -1.14 10.79 -4.00
C MET A 123 -0.72 12.25 -4.17
N LYS A 124 -0.57 13.02 -3.08
CA LYS A 124 -0.03 14.39 -3.14
C LYS A 124 1.37 14.45 -3.71
N HIS A 125 2.19 13.46 -3.40
CA HIS A 125 3.55 13.37 -3.94
C HIS A 125 3.53 12.98 -5.43
N ARG A 126 2.75 11.97 -5.81
CA ARG A 126 2.73 11.44 -7.18
C ARG A 126 1.94 12.30 -8.18
N TYR A 127 0.87 12.96 -7.73
CA TYR A 127 -0.09 13.67 -8.58
C TYR A 127 -0.45 15.06 -8.01
N PRO A 128 0.52 15.97 -7.84
CA PRO A 128 0.29 17.26 -7.19
C PRO A 128 -0.85 18.08 -7.82
N ASN A 129 -1.00 18.06 -9.16
CA ASN A 129 -2.00 18.84 -9.87
C ASN A 129 -3.42 18.23 -9.79
N LEU A 130 -3.54 16.95 -9.45
CA LEU A 130 -4.82 16.32 -9.13
C LEU A 130 -5.25 16.59 -7.69
N MET A 131 -4.31 16.80 -6.78
CA MET A 131 -4.54 16.88 -5.34
C MET A 131 -4.80 18.31 -4.85
N VAL A 132 -5.77 18.97 -5.48
CA VAL A 132 -6.28 20.30 -5.10
C VAL A 132 -7.31 20.20 -3.97
N GLU A 133 -7.72 21.34 -3.40
CA GLU A 133 -8.62 21.38 -2.24
C GLU A 133 -9.94 20.61 -2.47
N LYS A 134 -10.61 20.82 -3.61
CA LYS A 134 -11.90 20.18 -3.92
C LYS A 134 -11.77 18.66 -4.05
N SER A 135 -10.77 18.18 -4.77
CA SER A 135 -10.53 16.74 -4.94
C SER A 135 -10.01 16.07 -3.67
N CYS A 136 -9.22 16.76 -2.85
CA CYS A 136 -8.84 16.28 -1.52
C CYS A 136 -10.07 16.06 -0.62
N ARG A 137 -11.06 16.97 -0.66
CA ARG A 137 -12.31 16.80 0.10
C ARG A 137 -13.11 15.59 -0.40
N VAL A 138 -13.19 15.38 -1.70
CA VAL A 138 -13.86 14.21 -2.29
C VAL A 138 -13.14 12.91 -1.88
N LEU A 139 -11.80 12.90 -1.91
CA LEU A 139 -11.01 11.76 -1.44
C LEU A 139 -11.20 11.48 0.05
N LEU A 140 -11.21 12.52 0.90
CA LEU A 140 -11.50 12.37 2.32
C LEU A 140 -12.91 11.79 2.55
N GLY A 141 -13.90 12.22 1.75
CA GLY A 141 -15.24 11.63 1.76
C GLY A 141 -15.22 10.14 1.41
N TRP A 142 -14.46 9.74 0.39
CA TRP A 142 -14.27 8.32 0.04
C TRP A 142 -13.60 7.54 1.17
N LEU A 143 -12.54 8.08 1.77
CA LEU A 143 -11.79 7.48 2.88
C LEU A 143 -12.64 7.36 4.16
N ALA A 144 -13.67 8.17 4.34
CA ALA A 144 -14.59 8.05 5.47
C ALA A 144 -15.46 6.78 5.38
N PHE A 145 -15.63 6.20 4.20
CA PHE A 145 -16.38 4.96 4.02
C PHE A 145 -15.50 3.74 4.27
N GLY A 146 -16.04 2.72 4.94
CA GLY A 146 -15.40 1.39 5.07
C GLY A 146 -16.23 0.25 4.46
N LYS A 147 -17.34 0.57 3.79
CA LYS A 147 -18.24 -0.42 3.20
C LYS A 147 -18.23 -0.29 1.68
N PRO A 148 -18.11 -1.39 0.93
CA PRO A 148 -18.15 -1.36 -0.54
C PRO A 148 -19.40 -0.70 -1.11
N SER A 149 -20.55 -0.80 -0.43
CA SER A 149 -21.80 -0.19 -0.86
C SER A 149 -21.75 1.34 -0.86
N ASP A 150 -21.05 1.94 0.10
CA ASP A 150 -20.99 3.41 0.23
C ASP A 150 -19.90 3.98 -0.69
N GLU A 151 -18.81 3.24 -0.87
CA GLU A 151 -17.82 3.52 -1.92
C GLU A 151 -18.45 3.51 -3.31
N ALA A 152 -19.28 2.50 -3.61
CA ALA A 152 -19.97 2.40 -4.89
C ALA A 152 -20.93 3.58 -5.13
N LYS A 153 -21.67 4.01 -4.09
CA LYS A 153 -22.54 5.20 -4.18
C LYS A 153 -21.73 6.44 -4.52
N LEU A 154 -20.61 6.68 -3.84
CA LEU A 154 -19.74 7.83 -4.14
C LEU A 154 -19.16 7.73 -5.55
N TYR A 155 -18.73 6.53 -5.96
CA TYR A 155 -18.20 6.29 -7.31
C TYR A 155 -19.21 6.63 -8.40
N SER A 156 -20.49 6.32 -8.18
CA SER A 156 -21.59 6.72 -9.06
C SER A 156 -21.90 8.21 -9.00
N GLN A 157 -21.84 8.84 -7.82
CA GLN A 157 -22.07 10.28 -7.65
C GLN A 157 -20.99 11.13 -8.34
N VAL A 158 -19.74 10.69 -8.30
CA VAL A 158 -18.61 11.34 -8.97
C VAL A 158 -18.58 11.01 -10.48
N VAL A 159 -19.44 10.10 -10.95
CA VAL A 159 -19.56 9.70 -12.37
C VAL A 159 -18.23 9.21 -12.93
N VAL A 160 -17.60 8.25 -12.23
CA VAL A 160 -16.29 7.74 -12.63
C VAL A 160 -16.36 6.82 -13.86
N SER A 161 -15.91 7.33 -15.00
CA SER A 161 -15.60 6.56 -16.21
C SER A 161 -14.18 5.97 -16.12
N GLU A 162 -14.10 4.64 -15.96
CA GLU A 162 -12.82 3.90 -15.91
C GLU A 162 -12.07 3.94 -17.26
N GLU A 163 -12.82 3.99 -18.37
CA GLU A 163 -12.27 4.09 -19.73
C GLU A 163 -11.58 5.44 -19.94
N TRP A 164 -12.27 6.54 -19.63
CA TRP A 164 -11.68 7.88 -19.76
C TRP A 164 -10.47 8.07 -18.85
N CYS A 165 -10.55 7.61 -17.58
CA CYS A 165 -9.41 7.72 -16.68
C CYS A 165 -8.21 6.88 -17.15
N SER A 166 -8.45 5.68 -17.66
CA SER A 166 -7.37 4.82 -18.18
C SER A 166 -6.74 5.41 -19.44
N SER A 167 -7.54 5.90 -20.40
CA SER A 167 -7.03 6.57 -21.60
C SER A 167 -6.22 7.80 -21.24
N THR A 168 -6.75 8.66 -20.36
CA THR A 168 -6.06 9.91 -19.99
C THR A 168 -4.70 9.63 -19.34
N ILE A 169 -4.59 8.59 -18.50
CA ILE A 169 -3.31 8.18 -17.91
C ILE A 169 -2.37 7.62 -18.99
N HIS A 170 -2.88 6.78 -19.88
CA HIS A 170 -2.09 6.21 -20.96
C HIS A 170 -1.51 7.30 -21.86
N ASP A 171 -2.35 8.23 -22.32
CA ASP A 171 -1.97 9.34 -23.19
C ASP A 171 -0.94 10.25 -22.50
N TYR A 172 -1.08 10.48 -21.19
CA TYR A 172 -0.10 11.22 -20.40
C TYR A 172 1.26 10.52 -20.37
N ILE A 173 1.28 9.20 -20.10
CA ILE A 173 2.52 8.42 -20.04
C ILE A 173 3.23 8.39 -21.40
N GLU A 174 2.50 8.26 -22.50
CA GLU A 174 3.08 8.29 -23.85
C GLU A 174 3.72 9.64 -24.19
N GLN A 175 3.18 10.74 -23.68
CA GLN A 175 3.65 12.10 -23.98
C GLN A 175 4.75 12.58 -23.03
N GLU A 176 4.60 12.36 -21.73
CA GLU A 176 5.43 12.95 -20.67
C GLU A 176 6.30 11.91 -19.93
N GLY A 177 6.06 10.62 -20.16
CA GLY A 177 6.73 9.52 -19.47
C GLY A 177 6.04 9.10 -18.16
N ASP A 178 6.61 8.10 -17.50
CA ASP A 178 6.02 7.43 -16.33
C ASP A 178 6.69 7.81 -14.99
N THR A 179 7.61 8.77 -14.99
CA THR A 179 8.37 9.16 -13.80
C THR A 179 7.61 10.16 -12.94
N TYR A 180 7.39 9.83 -11.66
CA TYR A 180 6.76 10.75 -10.70
C TYR A 180 7.69 11.90 -10.29
N PRO A 181 7.15 13.08 -9.93
CA PRO A 181 5.72 13.45 -9.88
C PRO A 181 5.13 13.75 -11.26
N TRP A 182 3.87 13.36 -11.48
CA TRP A 182 3.14 13.66 -12.72
C TRP A 182 2.45 15.01 -12.63
N ALA A 183 2.63 15.83 -13.67
CA ALA A 183 1.90 17.07 -13.88
C ALA A 183 0.44 16.84 -14.36
N LEU A 184 0.02 15.57 -14.50
CA LEU A 184 -1.35 15.18 -14.83
C LEU A 184 -2.35 15.95 -13.97
N GLY A 185 -3.33 16.60 -14.61
CA GLY A 185 -4.34 17.41 -13.94
C GLY A 185 -4.25 18.91 -14.21
N SER A 186 -3.17 19.42 -14.82
CA SER A 186 -3.05 20.85 -15.14
C SER A 186 -4.23 21.37 -15.95
N ASP A 187 -4.64 20.61 -16.97
CA ASP A 187 -5.69 21.00 -17.93
C ASP A 187 -7.06 20.36 -17.63
N LEU A 188 -7.16 19.63 -16.51
CA LEU A 188 -8.40 18.97 -16.12
C LEU A 188 -9.30 19.93 -15.35
N THR A 189 -10.61 19.86 -15.62
CA THR A 189 -11.61 20.53 -14.78
C THR A 189 -11.64 19.92 -13.37
N ASP A 190 -12.21 20.65 -12.42
CA ASP A 190 -12.35 20.15 -11.05
C ASP A 190 -13.10 18.81 -10.97
N ASP A 191 -14.12 18.62 -11.80
CA ASP A 191 -14.92 17.39 -11.78
C ASP A 191 -14.14 16.22 -12.39
N GLN A 192 -13.35 16.46 -13.44
CA GLN A 192 -12.40 15.51 -14.00
C GLN A 192 -11.30 15.14 -12.99
N LYS A 193 -10.80 16.10 -12.20
CA LYS A 193 -9.86 15.83 -11.10
C LYS A 193 -10.48 14.95 -10.03
N ASN A 194 -11.72 15.24 -9.61
CA ASN A 194 -12.44 14.41 -8.63
C ASN A 194 -12.57 12.97 -9.14
N GLN A 195 -12.93 12.82 -10.42
CA GLN A 195 -13.04 11.53 -11.08
C GLN A 195 -11.72 10.75 -11.04
N MET A 196 -10.64 11.39 -11.48
CA MET A 196 -9.31 10.78 -11.56
C MET A 196 -8.77 10.41 -10.17
N VAL A 197 -8.97 11.27 -9.16
CA VAL A 197 -8.53 11.01 -7.78
C VAL A 197 -9.23 9.80 -7.19
N ILE A 198 -10.55 9.67 -7.33
CA ILE A 198 -11.28 8.51 -6.82
C ILE A 198 -10.90 7.22 -7.57
N PHE A 199 -10.70 7.32 -8.87
CA PHE A 199 -10.22 6.22 -9.69
C PHE A 199 -8.83 5.71 -9.26
N LEU A 200 -7.88 6.62 -9.05
CA LEU A 200 -6.54 6.28 -8.56
C LEU A 200 -6.60 5.74 -7.12
N ALA A 201 -7.41 6.33 -6.24
CA ALA A 201 -7.55 5.86 -4.87
C ALA A 201 -8.00 4.40 -4.79
N LYS A 202 -8.97 3.99 -5.63
CA LYS A 202 -9.44 2.60 -5.75
C LYS A 202 -8.35 1.64 -6.27
N ARG A 203 -7.35 2.14 -7.01
CA ARG A 203 -6.20 1.35 -7.47
C ARG A 203 -5.12 1.19 -6.41
N TYR A 204 -4.87 2.26 -5.64
CA TYR A 204 -3.86 2.26 -4.58
C TYR A 204 -4.33 1.64 -3.27
N MET A 205 -5.64 1.64 -2.99
CA MET A 205 -6.18 1.18 -1.72
C MET A 205 -7.33 0.20 -1.91
N LYS A 206 -7.23 -0.94 -1.23
CA LYS A 206 -8.28 -1.95 -1.13
C LYS A 206 -8.78 -2.02 0.31
N ASN A 207 -10.08 -1.89 0.51
CA ASN A 207 -10.71 -2.10 1.80
C ASN A 207 -11.00 -3.58 2.03
N VAL A 208 -10.72 -4.06 3.25
CA VAL A 208 -11.01 -5.42 3.68
C VAL A 208 -11.70 -5.36 5.05
N ASN A 209 -12.83 -6.05 5.18
CA ASN A 209 -13.66 -6.00 6.39
C ASN A 209 -13.12 -6.95 7.48
N MET A 210 -12.06 -6.52 8.17
CA MET A 210 -11.33 -7.35 9.14
C MET A 210 -10.73 -6.51 10.27
N SER A 211 -10.46 -7.16 11.41
CA SER A 211 -9.69 -6.62 12.54
C SER A 211 -8.18 -6.69 12.29
N HIS A 212 -7.39 -6.04 13.15
CA HIS A 212 -5.95 -5.96 12.96
C HIS A 212 -5.26 -7.32 13.03
N CYS A 213 -5.46 -8.10 14.10
CA CYS A 213 -4.69 -9.32 14.39
C CYS A 213 -5.15 -10.59 13.65
N THR A 214 -5.87 -10.45 12.53
CA THR A 214 -6.35 -11.59 11.75
C THR A 214 -5.48 -11.81 10.50
N PRO A 215 -5.02 -13.03 10.17
CA PRO A 215 -4.30 -13.26 8.91
C PRO A 215 -5.14 -12.84 7.70
N LEU A 216 -4.56 -12.10 6.75
CA LEU A 216 -5.26 -11.66 5.55
C LEU A 216 -5.64 -12.90 4.70
N PRO A 217 -6.93 -13.10 4.37
CA PRO A 217 -7.33 -14.19 3.51
C PRO A 217 -6.66 -14.09 2.16
N ALA A 218 -6.30 -15.24 1.64
CA ALA A 218 -5.91 -15.46 0.26
C ALA A 218 -6.75 -14.65 -0.75
N SER A 219 -8.07 -14.80 -0.68
CA SER A 219 -9.03 -14.14 -1.58
C SER A 219 -8.96 -12.61 -1.54
N ASP A 220 -8.46 -12.05 -0.44
CA ASP A 220 -8.33 -10.61 -0.26
C ASP A 220 -6.98 -10.05 -0.68
N PHE A 221 -6.00 -10.90 -0.94
CA PHE A 221 -4.72 -10.48 -1.50
C PHE A 221 -4.86 -10.03 -2.97
N ALA A 222 -4.12 -9.00 -3.34
CA ALA A 222 -3.95 -8.56 -4.72
C ALA A 222 -2.53 -8.02 -4.91
N LEU A 223 -2.02 -8.13 -6.13
CA LEU A 223 -0.75 -7.50 -6.50
C LEU A 223 -0.95 -6.00 -6.76
N PRO A 224 0.07 -5.17 -6.46
CA PRO A 224 0.01 -3.76 -6.77
C PRO A 224 0.04 -3.57 -8.30
N LYS A 225 -0.73 -2.60 -8.77
CA LYS A 225 -0.80 -2.27 -10.20
C LYS A 225 -0.03 -0.98 -10.44
N HIS A 226 0.74 -0.91 -11.52
CA HIS A 226 1.27 0.37 -11.98
C HIS A 226 0.10 1.25 -12.44
N ALA A 227 0.15 2.55 -12.18
CA ALA A 227 -0.96 3.45 -12.51
C ALA A 227 -1.35 3.42 -14.01
N GLY A 228 -0.37 3.13 -14.87
CA GLY A 228 -0.52 3.00 -16.32
C GLY A 228 -0.67 1.60 -16.89
N ILE A 229 -0.61 0.52 -16.09
CA ILE A 229 -0.59 -0.86 -16.62
C ILE A 229 -1.73 -1.69 -16.03
N ILE A 230 -2.60 -2.19 -16.90
CA ILE A 230 -3.43 -3.36 -16.60
C ILE A 230 -2.50 -4.57 -16.73
N LEU A 231 -1.99 -5.09 -15.61
CA LEU A 231 -1.24 -6.34 -15.62
C LEU A 231 -2.20 -7.48 -15.96
N SER A 232 -2.33 -7.80 -17.25
CA SER A 232 -2.91 -9.05 -17.72
C SER A 232 -1.83 -10.14 -17.65
N GLY A 233 -1.84 -10.98 -16.61
CA GLY A 233 -0.92 -12.13 -16.55
C GLY A 233 -0.63 -12.74 -15.17
N CYS A 234 -0.91 -12.08 -14.04
CA CYS A 234 -0.49 -12.59 -12.72
C CYS A 234 -1.48 -13.55 -12.01
N ALA A 235 -2.46 -14.13 -12.71
CA ALA A 235 -3.48 -14.98 -12.05
C ALA A 235 -2.85 -16.17 -11.31
N ASP A 236 -1.82 -16.79 -11.89
CA ASP A 236 -1.10 -17.93 -11.29
C ASP A 236 -0.25 -17.53 -10.08
N GLU A 237 0.27 -16.29 -10.04
CA GLU A 237 1.08 -15.79 -8.92
C GLU A 237 0.22 -15.43 -7.72
N ILE A 238 -0.94 -14.82 -7.97
CA ILE A 238 -1.94 -14.56 -6.95
C ILE A 238 -2.39 -15.89 -6.32
N ALA A 239 -2.68 -16.92 -7.13
CA ALA A 239 -3.08 -18.24 -6.62
C ALA A 239 -2.02 -18.91 -5.73
N LYS A 240 -0.72 -18.67 -5.97
CA LYS A 240 0.37 -19.23 -5.14
C LYS A 240 0.54 -18.48 -3.82
N MET A 241 0.52 -17.15 -3.83
CA MET A 241 0.53 -16.34 -2.59
C MET A 241 -0.67 -16.63 -1.70
N GLN A 242 -1.82 -16.91 -2.33
CA GLN A 242 -3.06 -17.33 -1.69
C GLN A 242 -2.95 -18.63 -0.88
N VAL A 243 -2.09 -19.56 -1.27
CA VAL A 243 -1.87 -20.82 -0.51
C VAL A 243 -1.06 -20.55 0.76
N LEU A 244 -0.09 -19.64 0.72
CA LEU A 244 0.84 -19.36 1.83
C LEU A 244 0.24 -18.50 2.94
N MET A 245 -0.74 -17.65 2.61
CA MET A 245 -1.48 -16.83 3.56
C MET A 245 -2.36 -17.63 4.53
N ARG A 246 -2.53 -18.94 4.31
CA ARG A 246 -3.28 -19.86 5.19
C ARG A 246 -2.48 -20.31 6.43
N HIS A 247 -1.20 -19.96 6.56
CA HIS A 247 -0.39 -20.32 7.71
C HIS A 247 -0.45 -19.26 8.84
N PRO A 248 -0.74 -19.64 10.10
CA PRO A 248 -1.10 -18.73 11.20
C PRO A 248 0.07 -17.91 11.80
N LEU A 249 1.28 -17.98 11.25
CA LEU A 249 2.47 -17.24 11.73
C LEU A 249 2.94 -16.16 10.73
N SER A 250 2.04 -15.64 9.91
CA SER A 250 2.30 -14.72 8.80
C SER A 250 2.60 -13.27 9.23
N VAL A 251 3.60 -13.08 10.08
CA VAL A 251 4.43 -11.88 10.03
C VAL A 251 5.63 -12.24 9.15
N GLY A 252 5.50 -12.13 7.82
CA GLY A 252 6.57 -12.55 6.92
C GLY A 252 6.53 -11.94 5.52
N PHE A 253 7.74 -11.82 4.94
CA PHE A 253 8.02 -11.31 3.60
C PHE A 253 7.95 -12.44 2.56
N PHE A 254 7.53 -12.13 1.34
CA PHE A 254 7.40 -13.08 0.24
C PHE A 254 8.43 -12.80 -0.86
N PHE A 255 9.03 -13.83 -1.47
CA PHE A 255 9.86 -13.72 -2.68
C PHE A 255 9.49 -14.85 -3.64
N GLN A 256 9.27 -14.54 -4.92
CA GLN A 256 8.95 -15.53 -5.95
C GLN A 256 10.22 -16.13 -6.59
N MET A 257 10.29 -17.47 -6.73
CA MET A 257 11.41 -18.21 -7.32
C MET A 257 11.10 -18.89 -8.67
N ASP A 258 10.24 -18.31 -9.51
CA ASP A 258 9.62 -18.97 -10.68
C ASP A 258 8.54 -20.01 -10.32
N SER A 259 8.07 -20.77 -11.32
CA SER A 259 6.83 -21.55 -11.25
C SER A 259 6.74 -22.57 -10.12
N ASN A 260 7.86 -22.96 -9.47
CA ASN A 260 7.90 -24.06 -8.52
C ASN A 260 8.54 -23.76 -7.15
N SER A 261 8.86 -22.51 -6.78
CA SER A 261 9.45 -22.25 -5.45
C SER A 261 9.17 -20.85 -4.89
N MET A 262 9.13 -20.70 -3.56
CA MET A 262 8.89 -19.42 -2.87
C MET A 262 9.67 -19.33 -1.54
N LEU A 263 10.26 -18.17 -1.21
CA LEU A 263 10.94 -17.95 0.08
C LEU A 263 10.03 -17.18 1.06
N PHE A 264 9.95 -17.66 2.29
CA PHE A 264 9.26 -17.03 3.41
C PHE A 264 10.26 -16.58 4.47
N VAL A 265 10.20 -15.31 4.88
CA VAL A 265 11.04 -14.80 5.98
C VAL A 265 10.14 -14.21 7.05
N SER A 266 10.00 -14.90 8.19
CA SER A 266 9.24 -14.40 9.35
C SER A 266 10.15 -13.80 10.41
N GLY A 267 9.67 -12.72 11.03
CA GLY A 267 10.38 -11.90 12.03
C GLY A 267 10.79 -12.59 13.34
N MET A 268 10.65 -13.92 13.48
CA MET A 268 11.20 -14.65 14.62
C MET A 268 11.92 -15.97 14.28
N LEU A 269 11.86 -16.51 13.06
CA LEU A 269 12.61 -17.72 12.70
C LEU A 269 12.70 -17.84 11.17
N TYR A 270 13.90 -18.14 10.68
CA TYR A 270 14.16 -18.46 9.28
C TYR A 270 13.45 -19.77 8.92
N LEU A 271 12.51 -19.74 7.97
CA LEU A 271 11.89 -20.96 7.45
C LEU A 271 11.97 -20.95 5.92
N VAL A 272 12.96 -21.67 5.37
CA VAL A 272 13.02 -22.00 3.95
C VAL A 272 12.12 -23.23 3.75
N ILE A 273 10.95 -23.08 3.12
CA ILE A 273 10.13 -24.22 2.69
C ILE A 273 10.50 -24.52 1.24
N THR A 274 11.27 -25.58 1.01
CA THR A 274 11.41 -26.20 -0.31
C THR A 274 10.37 -27.30 -0.46
N TRP A 275 9.48 -27.20 -1.45
CA TRP A 275 8.73 -28.37 -1.91
C TRP A 275 9.61 -29.15 -2.89
N TRP A 276 10.06 -30.34 -2.48
CA TRP A 276 10.50 -31.38 -3.39
C TRP A 276 9.32 -32.33 -3.57
N SER A 277 8.72 -32.35 -4.75
CA SER A 277 7.98 -33.52 -5.22
C SER A 277 8.83 -34.19 -6.30
N MET A 278 9.21 -35.44 -6.03
CA MET A 278 9.69 -36.39 -7.06
C MET A 278 8.69 -36.52 -8.21
#